data_AF-A0AAN0NF65-F1
#
_entry.id   AF-A0AAN0NF65-F1
#
_cell.length_a   1.000
_cell.length_b   1.000
_cell.length_c   1.000
_cell.angle_alpha   90.00
_cell.angle_beta   90.00
_cell.angle_gamma   90.00
#
_symmetry.space_group_name_H-M   'P 1'
#
loop_
_entity.id
_entity.type
_entity.pdbx_description
1 polymer ?
#
loop_
_entity_poly.entity_id
_entity_poly.type
_entity_poly.pdbx_seq_one_letter_code
_entity_poly.pdbx_strand_id
1 'polypeptide(L)'
;MEALTRFIEERIAPPLIKFSQLKYVQVMQRTGLGIMSLLVVGSVFLLVASFPFDPWLKFLGDFRWVIAKIGVGTSFIALYTVITASYGLVEFYNKQRGENHDIIQPMILSVASFLLLNPTQTVTTLIEGIASLENSQEFQQAYLGAVGVFAALIIAIVTVEVYRFVINRKLVIKMPKVFHQWFLNHSSL
;
A
#
# COMPACT_ATOMS: atom_id res chain seq x y z
N MET A 1 2.00 43.20 -3.99
CA MET A 1 2.06 41.74 -4.25
C MET A 1 3.50 41.21 -4.25
N GLU A 2 4.50 41.98 -4.68
CA GLU A 2 5.91 41.56 -4.69
C GLU A 2 6.51 41.24 -3.31
N ALA A 3 6.15 41.98 -2.26
CA ALA A 3 6.65 41.73 -0.90
C ALA A 3 6.18 40.37 -0.33
N LEU A 4 4.96 39.94 -0.68
CA LEU A 4 4.44 38.62 -0.31
C LEU A 4 5.13 37.50 -1.10
N THR A 5 5.32 37.69 -2.41
CA THR A 5 6.08 36.74 -3.24
C THR A 5 7.50 36.56 -2.73
N ARG A 6 8.18 37.67 -2.41
CA ARG A 6 9.55 37.66 -1.91
C ARG A 6 9.67 37.03 -0.52
N PHE A 7 8.70 37.27 0.37
CA PHE A 7 8.63 36.59 1.67
C PHE A 7 8.41 35.08 1.50
N ILE A 8 7.56 34.66 0.56
CA ILE A 8 7.35 33.25 0.25
C ILE A 8 8.63 32.63 -0.29
N GLU A 9 9.29 33.25 -1.27
CA GLU A 9 10.50 32.73 -1.91
C GLU A 9 11.72 32.69 -0.96
N GLU A 10 11.89 33.68 -0.09
CA GLU A 10 13.09 33.78 0.76
C GLU A 10 12.92 33.05 2.11
N ARG A 11 11.71 33.01 2.69
CA ARG A 11 11.48 32.45 4.04
C ARG A 11 10.72 31.14 4.05
N ILE A 12 9.75 30.95 3.16
CA ILE A 12 8.82 29.81 3.21
C ILE A 12 9.27 28.69 2.26
N ALA A 13 9.62 29.02 1.03
CA ALA A 13 10.03 28.08 0.00
C ALA A 13 11.25 27.22 0.40
N PRO A 14 12.37 27.78 0.90
CA PRO A 14 13.55 26.97 1.22
C PRO A 14 13.31 25.90 2.31
N PRO A 15 12.62 26.21 3.43
CA PRO A 15 12.21 25.18 4.39
C PRO A 15 11.29 24.11 3.79
N LEU A 16 10.30 24.51 2.97
CA LEU A 16 9.37 23.56 2.36
C LEU A 16 10.05 22.65 1.35
N ILE A 17 10.99 23.18 0.55
CA ILE A 17 11.77 22.39 -0.40
C ILE A 17 12.59 21.35 0.35
N LYS A 18 13.28 21.73 1.44
CA LYS A 18 14.03 20.78 2.28
C LYS A 18 13.11 19.72 2.90
N PHE A 19 11.93 20.11 3.37
CA PHE A 19 10.94 19.17 3.91
C PHE A 19 10.43 18.19 2.85
N SER A 20 10.10 18.67 1.65
CA SER A 20 9.66 17.82 0.53
C SER A 20 10.77 16.91 0.02
N GLN A 21 12.04 17.25 0.27
CA GLN A 21 13.19 16.42 -0.10
C GLN A 21 13.49 15.31 0.91
N LEU A 22 12.83 15.29 2.07
CA LEU A 22 12.99 14.21 3.03
C LEU A 22 12.53 12.88 2.43
N LYS A 23 13.36 11.85 2.58
CA LYS A 23 13.12 10.49 2.08
C LYS A 23 11.68 9.99 2.32
N TYR A 24 11.22 10.02 3.57
CA TYR A 24 9.91 9.50 3.93
C TYR A 24 8.76 10.33 3.35
N VAL A 25 8.95 11.65 3.21
CA VAL A 25 7.98 12.55 2.59
C VAL A 25 7.88 12.28 1.10
N GLN A 26 9.00 12.09 0.40
CA GLN A 26 8.99 11.72 -1.02
C GLN A 26 8.33 10.37 -1.28
N VAL A 27 8.58 9.37 -0.43
CA VAL A 27 7.93 8.07 -0.53
C VAL A 27 6.42 8.21 -0.32
N MET A 28 5.99 8.94 0.71
CA MET A 28 4.56 9.16 0.98
C MET A 28 3.87 9.93 -0.17
N GLN A 29 4.54 10.92 -0.77
CA GLN A 29 4.03 11.62 -1.96
C GLN A 29 3.87 10.67 -3.15
N ARG A 30 4.86 9.80 -3.42
CA ARG A 30 4.78 8.80 -4.50
C ARG A 30 3.68 7.77 -4.25
N THR A 31 3.54 7.30 -3.03
CA THR A 31 2.44 6.42 -2.60
C THR A 31 1.09 7.08 -2.87
N GLY A 32 0.93 8.36 -2.47
CA GLY A 32 -0.27 9.14 -2.74
C GLY A 32 -0.58 9.23 -4.23
N LEU A 33 0.41 9.58 -5.06
CA LEU A 33 0.24 9.65 -6.52
C LEU A 33 -0.16 8.30 -7.14
N GLY A 34 0.39 7.19 -6.66
CA GLY A 34 0.02 5.85 -7.13
C GLY A 34 -1.45 5.53 -6.84
N ILE A 35 -1.93 5.88 -5.66
CA ILE A 35 -3.30 5.61 -5.19
C ILE A 35 -4.33 6.51 -5.90
N MET A 36 -3.95 7.71 -6.36
CA MET A 36 -4.89 8.63 -7.03
C MET A 36 -5.60 8.00 -8.23
N SER A 37 -4.87 7.21 -9.04
CA SER A 37 -5.46 6.51 -10.19
C SER A 37 -6.57 5.54 -9.76
N LEU A 38 -6.33 4.81 -8.67
CA LEU A 38 -7.28 3.86 -8.10
C LEU A 38 -8.51 4.57 -7.50
N LEU A 39 -8.30 5.72 -6.85
CA LEU A 39 -9.39 6.54 -6.31
C LEU A 39 -10.32 7.06 -7.42
N VAL A 40 -9.75 7.53 -8.53
CA VAL A 40 -10.54 7.96 -9.70
C VAL A 40 -11.40 6.81 -10.20
N VAL A 41 -10.80 5.62 -10.42
CA VAL A 41 -11.55 4.44 -10.87
C VAL A 41 -12.65 4.07 -9.86
N GLY A 42 -12.32 3.96 -8.58
CA GLY A 42 -13.29 3.62 -7.53
C GLY A 42 -14.45 4.62 -7.43
N SER A 43 -14.16 5.91 -7.55
CA SER A 43 -15.19 6.96 -7.53
C SER A 43 -16.16 6.88 -8.70
N VAL A 44 -15.70 6.53 -9.91
CA VAL A 44 -16.58 6.37 -11.08
C VAL A 44 -17.57 5.23 -10.85
N PHE A 45 -17.12 4.08 -10.34
CA PHE A 45 -18.02 2.97 -10.00
C PHE A 45 -19.04 3.34 -8.93
N LEU A 46 -18.62 4.13 -7.93
CA LEU A 46 -19.50 4.58 -6.85
C LEU A 46 -20.55 5.58 -7.35
N LEU A 47 -20.17 6.49 -8.25
CA LEU A 47 -21.10 7.40 -8.91
C LEU A 47 -22.12 6.65 -9.78
N VAL A 48 -21.68 5.63 -10.52
CA VAL A 48 -22.56 4.79 -11.35
C VAL A 48 -23.55 4.01 -10.48
N ALA A 49 -23.13 3.50 -9.33
CA ALA A 49 -24.00 2.80 -8.38
C ALA A 49 -24.97 3.74 -7.64
N SER A 50 -24.55 4.97 -7.33
CA SER A 50 -25.30 5.95 -6.53
C SER A 50 -25.96 7.05 -7.37
N PHE A 51 -26.08 6.86 -8.69
CA PHE A 51 -26.60 7.90 -9.58
C PHE A 51 -28.08 8.21 -9.23
N PRO A 52 -28.44 9.47 -8.93
CA PRO A 52 -29.77 9.83 -8.43
C PRO A 52 -30.81 9.91 -9.57
N PHE A 53 -31.11 8.76 -10.18
CA PHE A 53 -32.11 8.63 -11.23
C PHE A 53 -32.92 7.34 -11.02
N ASP A 54 -34.20 7.48 -10.66
CA ASP A 54 -35.04 6.35 -10.23
C ASP A 54 -35.15 5.20 -11.25
N PRO A 55 -35.29 5.44 -12.57
CA PRO A 55 -35.30 4.35 -13.56
C PRO A 55 -33.96 3.59 -13.63
N TRP A 56 -32.84 4.28 -13.43
CA TRP A 56 -31.51 3.68 -13.43
C TRP A 56 -31.29 2.81 -12.20
N LEU A 57 -31.71 3.28 -11.03
CA LEU A 57 -31.64 2.50 -9.79
C LEU A 57 -32.51 1.24 -9.86
N LYS A 58 -33.68 1.31 -10.52
CA LYS A 58 -34.54 0.14 -10.77
C LYS A 58 -33.95 -0.82 -11.82
N PHE A 59 -33.28 -0.30 -12.84
CA PHE A 59 -32.58 -1.10 -13.85
C PHE A 59 -31.42 -1.89 -13.23
N LEU A 60 -30.67 -1.28 -12.32
CA LEU A 60 -29.54 -1.91 -11.63
C LEU A 60 -29.96 -2.92 -10.56
N GLY A 61 -31.11 -2.72 -9.90
CA GLY A 61 -31.62 -3.64 -8.89
C GLY A 61 -30.56 -4.06 -7.86
N ASP A 62 -30.39 -5.37 -7.67
CA ASP A 62 -29.41 -5.95 -6.73
C ASP A 62 -27.95 -5.83 -7.18
N PHE A 63 -27.71 -5.61 -8.47
CA PHE A 63 -26.36 -5.39 -9.02
C PHE A 63 -25.74 -4.11 -8.46
N ARG A 64 -26.57 -3.17 -7.98
CA ARG A 64 -26.13 -1.96 -7.28
C ARG A 64 -25.31 -2.27 -6.02
N TRP A 65 -25.66 -3.32 -5.28
CA TRP A 65 -24.92 -3.74 -4.08
C TRP A 65 -23.59 -4.38 -4.44
N VAL A 66 -23.53 -5.08 -5.58
CA VAL A 66 -22.29 -5.64 -6.11
C VAL A 66 -21.35 -4.52 -6.56
N ILE A 67 -21.84 -3.51 -7.29
CA ILE A 67 -21.01 -2.35 -7.69
C ILE A 67 -20.60 -1.51 -6.48
N ALA A 68 -21.50 -1.27 -5.53
CA ALA A 68 -21.18 -0.55 -4.31
C ALA A 68 -20.13 -1.29 -3.46
N LYS A 69 -20.20 -2.62 -3.41
CA LYS A 69 -19.15 -3.45 -2.81
C LYS A 69 -17.86 -3.41 -3.64
N ILE A 70 -17.93 -3.49 -4.99
CA ILE A 70 -16.85 -3.37 -5.99
C ILE A 70 -16.21 -1.96 -6.05
N GLY A 71 -16.74 -0.98 -5.32
CA GLY A 71 -15.97 0.17 -4.88
C GLY A 71 -14.59 -0.19 -4.28
N VAL A 72 -14.37 -1.47 -3.90
CA VAL A 72 -13.11 -2.27 -3.75
C VAL A 72 -11.79 -1.54 -3.88
N GLY A 73 -11.56 -0.73 -4.93
CA GLY A 73 -10.37 0.13 -4.99
C GLY A 73 -10.15 0.95 -3.71
N THR A 74 -11.21 1.49 -3.11
CA THR A 74 -11.14 2.20 -1.82
C THR A 74 -11.11 1.27 -0.62
N SER A 75 -11.79 0.12 -0.66
CA SER A 75 -11.85 -0.84 0.45
C SER A 75 -10.53 -1.59 0.69
N PHE A 76 -9.63 -1.64 -0.29
CA PHE A 76 -8.29 -2.23 -0.14
C PHE A 76 -7.16 -1.20 -0.22
N ILE A 77 -7.47 0.08 0.00
CA ILE A 77 -6.50 1.17 -0.14
C ILE A 77 -5.27 0.98 0.76
N ALA A 78 -5.39 0.35 1.94
CA ALA A 78 -4.22 0.03 2.77
C ALA A 78 -3.32 -0.99 2.08
N LEU A 79 -3.87 -2.01 1.44
CA LEU A 79 -3.09 -3.00 0.68
C LEU A 79 -2.33 -2.36 -0.47
N TYR A 80 -2.99 -1.51 -1.26
CA TYR A 80 -2.34 -0.74 -2.33
C TYR A 80 -1.29 0.23 -1.80
N THR A 81 -1.53 0.81 -0.61
CA THR A 81 -0.55 1.67 0.09
C THR A 81 0.71 0.89 0.42
N VAL A 82 0.62 -0.34 0.94
CA VAL A 82 1.80 -1.17 1.23
C VAL A 82 2.62 -1.40 -0.03
N ILE A 83 1.97 -1.75 -1.13
CA ILE A 83 2.62 -2.03 -2.42
C ILE A 83 3.32 -0.78 -2.95
N THR A 84 2.61 0.34 -3.03
CA THR A 84 3.17 1.59 -3.58
C THR A 84 4.22 2.23 -2.66
N ALA A 85 4.07 2.13 -1.34
CA ALA A 85 5.07 2.60 -0.37
C ALA A 85 6.35 1.76 -0.40
N SER A 86 6.23 0.43 -0.45
CA SER A 86 7.40 -0.46 -0.56
C SER A 86 8.13 -0.27 -1.89
N TYR A 87 7.39 -0.19 -3.00
CA TYR A 87 7.93 0.16 -4.31
C TYR A 87 8.67 1.52 -4.29
N GLY A 88 8.00 2.57 -3.81
CA GLY A 88 8.58 3.93 -3.78
C GLY A 88 9.82 4.02 -2.90
N LEU A 89 9.89 3.25 -1.82
CA LEU A 89 11.03 3.20 -0.90
C LEU A 89 12.23 2.46 -1.50
N VAL A 90 12.01 1.32 -2.15
CA VAL A 90 13.08 0.59 -2.86
C VAL A 90 13.58 1.38 -4.05
N GLU A 91 12.68 1.98 -4.85
CA GLU A 91 13.07 2.81 -5.98
C GLU A 91 13.86 4.05 -5.53
N PHE A 92 13.48 4.65 -4.39
CA PHE A 92 14.25 5.73 -3.78
C PHE A 92 15.67 5.26 -3.41
N TYR A 93 15.81 4.08 -2.82
CA TYR A 93 17.12 3.51 -2.49
C TYR A 93 17.96 3.20 -3.73
N ASN A 94 17.35 2.62 -4.75
CA ASN A 94 18.03 2.31 -6.00
C ASN A 94 18.52 3.59 -6.70
N LYS A 95 17.68 4.64 -6.76
CA LYS A 95 18.04 5.91 -7.40
C LYS A 95 19.01 6.76 -6.60
N GLN A 96 18.84 6.88 -5.28
CA GLN A 96 19.64 7.80 -4.46
C GLN A 96 20.90 7.16 -3.86
N ARG A 97 20.88 5.85 -3.59
CA ARG A 97 22.03 5.13 -3.02
C ARG A 97 22.73 4.21 -4.01
N GLY A 98 22.21 4.07 -5.23
CA GLY A 98 22.79 3.17 -6.24
C GLY A 98 22.71 1.70 -5.85
N GLU A 99 21.82 1.37 -4.92
CA GLU A 99 21.62 -0.01 -4.48
C GLU A 99 20.79 -0.73 -5.55
N ASN A 100 21.33 -1.74 -6.23
CA ASN A 100 20.56 -2.48 -7.25
C ASN A 100 19.76 -3.61 -6.59
N HIS A 101 18.84 -3.27 -5.68
CA HIS A 101 17.97 -4.26 -5.05
C HIS A 101 16.79 -4.63 -5.96
N ASP A 102 16.42 -5.90 -5.95
CA ASP A 102 15.19 -6.39 -6.56
C ASP A 102 13.97 -5.80 -5.83
N ILE A 103 13.01 -5.28 -6.59
CA ILE A 103 11.83 -4.57 -6.07
C ILE A 103 10.72 -5.57 -5.70
N ILE A 104 10.66 -6.73 -6.37
CA ILE A 104 9.52 -7.65 -6.24
C ILE A 104 9.54 -8.34 -4.87
N GLN A 105 10.70 -8.80 -4.42
CA GLN A 105 10.86 -9.48 -3.13
C GLN A 105 10.44 -8.64 -1.92
N PRO A 106 10.96 -7.40 -1.71
CA PRO A 106 10.57 -6.57 -0.57
C PRO A 106 9.10 -6.14 -0.64
N MET A 107 8.54 -6.01 -1.85
CA MET A 107 7.13 -5.70 -2.05
C MET A 107 6.22 -6.85 -1.57
N ILE A 108 6.48 -8.08 -2.02
CA ILE A 108 5.72 -9.26 -1.57
C ILE A 108 5.88 -9.46 -0.05
N LEU A 109 7.09 -9.28 0.48
CA LEU A 109 7.35 -9.41 1.91
C LEU A 109 6.58 -8.37 2.74
N SER A 110 6.48 -7.13 2.24
CA SER A 110 5.73 -6.06 2.89
C SER A 110 4.23 -6.37 2.92
N VAL A 111 3.68 -6.87 1.81
CA VAL A 111 2.28 -7.31 1.75
C VAL A 111 2.01 -8.47 2.72
N ALA A 112 2.88 -9.49 2.73
CA ALA A 112 2.75 -10.62 3.65
C ALA A 112 2.83 -10.17 5.12
N SER A 113 3.76 -9.26 5.43
CA SER A 113 3.91 -8.69 6.78
C SER A 113 2.68 -7.89 7.20
N PHE A 114 2.11 -7.10 6.29
CA PHE A 114 0.87 -6.37 6.55
C PHE A 114 -0.31 -7.32 6.82
N LEU A 115 -0.49 -8.36 6.01
CA LEU A 115 -1.56 -9.34 6.21
C LEU A 115 -1.40 -10.12 7.52
N LEU A 116 -0.16 -10.45 7.93
CA LEU A 116 0.12 -11.13 9.20
C LEU A 116 -0.14 -10.25 10.43
N LEU A 117 0.11 -8.94 10.32
CA LEU A 117 -0.11 -7.98 11.40
C LEU A 117 -1.57 -7.49 11.48
N ASN A 118 -2.36 -7.71 10.43
CA ASN A 118 -3.79 -7.39 10.49
C ASN A 118 -4.46 -8.34 11.50
N PRO A 119 -5.12 -7.82 12.54
CA PRO A 119 -5.75 -8.63 13.56
C PRO A 119 -6.92 -9.39 12.93
N THR A 120 -6.69 -10.65 12.56
CA THR A 120 -7.69 -11.44 11.85
C THR A 120 -8.74 -12.01 12.80
N GLN A 121 -8.45 -12.21 14.10
CA GLN A 121 -9.42 -12.87 15.02
C GLN A 121 -9.40 -12.45 16.51
N THR A 122 -8.65 -11.45 16.96
CA THR A 122 -8.36 -11.32 18.41
C THR A 122 -8.81 -10.01 19.05
N VAL A 123 -10.10 -9.65 18.96
CA VAL A 123 -10.73 -8.72 19.92
C VAL A 123 -12.15 -9.16 20.31
N THR A 124 -12.44 -10.45 20.33
CA THR A 124 -13.67 -10.99 20.96
C THR A 124 -13.38 -11.88 22.18
N THR A 125 -12.12 -12.12 22.53
CA THR A 125 -11.76 -13.00 23.65
C THR A 125 -11.27 -12.27 24.90
N LEU A 126 -11.28 -10.94 24.94
CA LEU A 126 -10.83 -10.17 26.12
C LEU A 126 -11.90 -9.26 26.74
N ILE A 127 -13.14 -9.28 26.27
CA ILE A 127 -14.27 -8.69 26.97
C ILE A 127 -15.36 -9.74 27.02
N GLU A 128 -15.67 -10.14 28.24
CA GLU A 128 -16.69 -11.13 28.60
C GLU A 128 -18.00 -10.92 27.82
N GLY A 129 -18.48 -12.00 27.19
CA GLY A 129 -19.91 -12.29 27.20
C GLY A 129 -20.82 -11.66 26.13
N ILE A 130 -20.35 -11.22 24.95
CA ILE A 130 -21.26 -10.89 23.84
C ILE A 130 -20.83 -11.61 22.56
N ALA A 131 -21.44 -12.78 22.37
CA ALA A 131 -21.45 -13.49 21.11
C ALA A 131 -22.11 -12.61 20.03
N SER A 132 -21.34 -12.21 19.02
CA SER A 132 -21.83 -12.15 17.64
C SER A 132 -20.65 -12.35 16.70
N LEU A 133 -20.41 -13.61 16.33
CA LEU A 133 -19.43 -14.05 15.34
C LEU A 133 -19.74 -13.55 13.92
N GLU A 134 -20.88 -12.89 13.70
CA GLU A 134 -21.33 -12.37 12.41
C GLU A 134 -20.59 -11.10 11.95
N ASN A 135 -20.01 -10.31 12.86
CA ASN A 135 -19.32 -9.05 12.52
C ASN A 135 -17.80 -9.18 12.28
N SER A 136 -17.26 -10.40 12.35
CA SER A 136 -15.81 -10.64 12.26
C SER A 136 -15.23 -10.36 10.86
N GLN A 137 -15.99 -10.65 9.79
CA GLN A 137 -15.55 -10.39 8.41
C GLN A 137 -15.57 -8.90 8.02
N GLU A 138 -16.54 -8.13 8.51
CA GLU A 138 -16.62 -6.68 8.24
C GLU A 138 -15.52 -5.91 8.97
N PHE A 139 -15.20 -6.33 10.21
CA PHE A 139 -14.08 -5.77 10.97
C PHE A 139 -12.73 -6.04 10.30
N GLN A 140 -12.54 -7.22 9.71
CA GLN A 140 -11.33 -7.55 8.94
C GLN A 140 -11.19 -6.72 7.67
N GLN A 141 -12.28 -6.44 6.94
CA GLN A 141 -12.24 -5.58 5.75
C GLN A 141 -12.00 -4.11 6.10
N ALA A 142 -12.41 -3.64 7.27
CA ALA A 142 -12.21 -2.26 7.69
C ALA A 142 -10.72 -1.87 7.77
N TYR A 143 -9.85 -2.77 8.25
CA TYR A 143 -8.40 -2.53 8.32
C TYR A 143 -7.69 -2.64 6.97
N LEU A 144 -8.28 -3.31 5.98
CA LEU A 144 -7.77 -3.29 4.60
C LEU A 144 -8.12 -1.97 3.89
N GLY A 145 -9.11 -1.25 4.40
CA GLY A 145 -9.56 0.06 3.91
C GLY A 145 -8.76 1.24 4.44
N ALA A 146 -9.37 2.42 4.45
CA ALA A 146 -8.70 3.67 4.81
C ALA A 146 -8.12 3.69 6.24
N VAL A 147 -8.74 2.94 7.16
CA VAL A 147 -8.32 2.87 8.58
C VAL A 147 -6.91 2.28 8.72
N GLY A 148 -6.54 1.30 7.88
CA GLY A 148 -5.24 0.65 7.96
C GLY A 148 -4.12 1.33 7.17
N VAL A 149 -4.38 2.43 6.44
CA VAL A 149 -3.39 3.07 5.56
C VAL A 149 -2.14 3.52 6.31
N PHE A 150 -2.31 4.09 7.50
CA PHE A 150 -1.18 4.56 8.30
C PHE A 150 -0.34 3.38 8.83
N ALA A 151 -1.00 2.32 9.31
CA ALA A 151 -0.31 1.10 9.74
C ALA A 151 0.41 0.42 8.57
N ALA A 152 -0.24 0.32 7.40
CA ALA A 152 0.34 -0.16 6.15
C ALA A 152 1.63 0.58 5.77
N LEU A 153 1.64 1.91 5.90
CA LEU A 153 2.79 2.74 5.58
C LEU A 153 3.97 2.46 6.53
N ILE A 154 3.72 2.35 7.83
CA ILE A 154 4.76 2.00 8.82
C ILE A 154 5.32 0.61 8.54
N ILE A 155 4.46 -0.39 8.33
CA ILE A 155 4.86 -1.77 8.08
C ILE A 155 5.69 -1.86 6.81
N ALA A 156 5.27 -1.21 5.72
CA ALA A 156 6.03 -1.16 4.47
C ALA A 156 7.43 -0.59 4.66
N ILE A 157 7.57 0.50 5.42
CA ILE A 157 8.87 1.11 5.71
C ILE A 157 9.77 0.15 6.51
N VAL A 158 9.24 -0.41 7.59
CA VAL A 158 9.98 -1.31 8.47
C VAL A 158 10.43 -2.56 7.73
N THR A 159 9.54 -3.20 6.98
CA THR A 159 9.85 -4.43 6.24
C THR A 159 10.92 -4.22 5.17
N VAL A 160 10.85 -3.11 4.42
CA VAL A 160 11.89 -2.79 3.42
C VAL A 160 13.24 -2.48 4.08
N GLU A 161 13.26 -1.78 5.21
CA GLU A 161 14.50 -1.47 5.91
C GLU A 161 15.17 -2.75 6.45
N VAL A 162 14.37 -3.68 6.99
CA VAL A 162 14.85 -5.01 7.43
C VAL A 162 15.38 -5.82 6.25
N TYR A 163 14.64 -5.88 5.14
CA TYR A 163 15.07 -6.58 3.92
C TYR A 163 16.42 -6.05 3.41
N ARG A 164 16.54 -4.73 3.30
CA ARG A 164 17.77 -4.05 2.89
C ARG A 164 18.93 -4.34 3.82
N PHE A 165 18.70 -4.36 5.15
CA PHE A 165 19.72 -4.70 6.13
C PHE A 165 20.26 -6.13 5.93
N VAL A 166 19.38 -7.11 5.73
CA VAL A 166 19.75 -8.52 5.53
C VAL A 166 20.58 -8.71 4.26
N ILE A 167 20.17 -8.08 3.15
CA ILE A 167 20.89 -8.19 1.87
C ILE A 167 22.24 -7.48 1.92
N ASN A 168 22.30 -6.26 2.45
CA ASN A 168 23.55 -5.51 2.54
C ASN A 168 24.58 -6.20 3.45
N ARG A 169 24.12 -6.97 4.45
CA ARG A 169 24.98 -7.79 5.31
C ARG A 169 25.36 -9.15 4.70
N LYS A 170 24.92 -9.47 3.48
CA LYS A 170 25.15 -10.76 2.81
C LYS A 170 24.71 -11.97 3.64
N LEU A 171 23.68 -11.82 4.47
CA LEU A 171 23.03 -12.92 5.21
C LEU A 171 22.14 -13.75 4.27
N VAL A 172 22.61 -13.96 3.04
CA VAL A 172 21.90 -14.67 1.99
C VAL A 172 22.51 -16.06 1.89
N ILE A 173 21.67 -17.09 1.95
CA ILE A 173 22.10 -18.46 1.74
C ILE A 173 22.54 -18.58 0.28
N LYS A 174 23.85 -18.67 0.06
CA LYS A 174 24.41 -18.91 -1.28
C LYS A 174 24.14 -20.36 -1.66
N MET A 175 23.36 -20.56 -2.72
CA MET A 175 23.19 -21.89 -3.28
C MET A 175 24.52 -22.40 -3.88
N PRO A 176 24.85 -23.70 -3.70
CA PRO A 176 25.98 -24.31 -4.39
C PRO A 176 25.80 -24.27 -5.91
N LYS A 177 26.87 -23.96 -6.65
CA LYS A 177 26.85 -23.80 -8.13
C LYS A 177 26.30 -25.02 -8.87
N VAL A 178 26.44 -26.21 -8.29
CA VAL A 178 25.98 -27.49 -8.86
C VAL A 178 24.47 -27.51 -9.08
N PHE A 179 23.70 -26.89 -8.18
CA PHE A 179 22.23 -26.95 -8.24
C PHE A 179 21.65 -26.00 -9.31
N HIS A 180 22.32 -24.88 -9.59
CA HIS A 180 21.88 -23.91 -10.60
C HIS A 180 21.98 -24.48 -12.03
N GLN A 181 23.03 -25.25 -12.30
CA GLN A 181 23.27 -25.85 -13.60
C GLN A 181 22.30 -27.01 -13.90
N TRP A 182 21.79 -27.69 -12.86
CA TRP A 182 20.79 -28.75 -12.99
C TRP A 182 19.42 -28.21 -13.45
N PHE A 183 18.95 -27.08 -12.90
CA PHE A 183 17.66 -26.49 -13.29
C PHE A 183 17.65 -25.96 -14.73
N LEU A 184 18.72 -25.29 -15.17
CA LEU A 184 18.81 -24.79 -16.54
C LEU A 184 18.83 -25.90 -17.59
N ASN A 185 19.29 -27.10 -17.21
CA ASN A 185 19.37 -28.25 -18.10
C ASN A 185 18.05 -29.04 -18.20
N HIS A 186 17.11 -28.84 -17.26
CA HIS A 186 15.83 -29.56 -17.21
C HIS A 186 14.59 -28.66 -17.39
N SER A 187 14.77 -27.34 -17.55
CA SER A 187 13.68 -26.38 -17.78
C SER A 187 13.36 -26.11 -19.26
N SER A 188 13.91 -26.90 -20.19
CA SER A 188 13.71 -26.78 -21.64
C SER A 188 12.81 -27.86 -22.25
N LEU A 189 11.98 -28.52 -21.44
CA LEU A 189 10.92 -29.44 -21.88
C LEU A 189 9.54 -28.80 -21.74
#